data_AF-A0A1F6JK10-F1
#
_entry.id   AF-A0A1F6JK10-F1
#
_cell.length_a   1.000
_cell.length_b   1.000
_cell.length_c   1.000
_cell.angle_alpha   90.00
_cell.angle_beta   90.00
_cell.angle_gamma   90.00
#
_symmetry.space_group_name_H-M   'P 1'
#
loop_
_entity.id
_entity.type
_entity.pdbx_description
1 polymer ?
#
loop_
_entity_poly.entity_id
_entity_poly.type
_entity_poly.pdbx_seq_one_letter_code
_entity_poly.pdbx_strand_id
1 'polypeptide(L)'
;MENTVENQKTQFWAKRAASAISVMRDQKIAGLFPKNEGWRNVVEHELVESEAVDVLGEMLGLSVADRSDLRIAALAHDIFKRKEIEGAREKGSEEFDNSVSEQSEFLRLKGYPEEIIILTQAVGHMAFNRFINDYHSLSLSEKIMHYIDDITLRSDLVTLEKRINYLIDNPAYNDLNERGRKIYDGKTLFEVQAEISEKIQIEFAQALDIDDPAALPLVIREKIEQRIKNSS
;
A
#
# COMPACT_ATOMS: atom_id res chain seq x y z
N MET A 1 15.94 -28.85 0.94
CA MET A 1 15.62 -27.82 -0.06
C MET A 1 14.67 -26.77 0.50
N GLU A 2 13.54 -27.13 1.14
CA GLU A 2 12.64 -26.15 1.81
C GLU A 2 13.35 -25.25 2.83
N ASN A 3 14.24 -25.82 3.65
CA ASN A 3 15.00 -25.07 4.66
C ASN A 3 15.96 -24.01 4.06
N THR A 4 16.27 -24.11 2.76
CA THR A 4 17.12 -23.14 2.06
C THR A 4 16.29 -21.96 1.55
N VAL A 5 15.14 -22.22 0.93
CA VAL A 5 14.26 -21.16 0.38
C VAL A 5 13.69 -20.28 1.49
N GLU A 6 13.27 -20.87 2.61
CA GLU A 6 12.73 -20.11 3.74
C GLU A 6 13.79 -19.21 4.39
N ASN A 7 15.04 -19.68 4.45
CA ASN A 7 16.16 -18.91 4.95
C ASN A 7 16.49 -17.72 4.00
N GLN A 8 16.44 -17.95 2.68
CA GLN A 8 16.62 -16.88 1.68
C GLN A 8 15.56 -15.78 1.82
N LYS A 9 14.29 -16.15 1.96
CA LYS A 9 13.19 -15.19 2.20
C LYS A 9 13.44 -14.40 3.48
N THR A 10 13.78 -15.07 4.57
CA THR A 10 14.06 -14.43 5.86
C THR A 10 15.21 -13.42 5.75
N GLN A 11 16.31 -13.80 5.11
CA GLN A 11 17.47 -12.92 4.92
C GLN A 11 17.15 -11.72 4.02
N PHE A 12 16.40 -11.95 2.94
CA PHE A 12 15.96 -10.90 2.02
C PHE A 12 15.15 -9.84 2.76
N TRP A 13 14.09 -10.24 3.47
CA TRP A 13 13.23 -9.31 4.20
C TRP A 13 13.96 -8.63 5.36
N ALA A 14 14.85 -9.33 6.06
CA ALA A 14 15.70 -8.72 7.09
C ALA A 14 16.61 -7.63 6.50
N LYS A 15 17.21 -7.88 5.33
CA LYS A 15 18.04 -6.89 4.61
C LYS A 15 17.21 -5.71 4.14
N ARG A 16 15.99 -5.93 3.64
CA ARG A 16 15.07 -4.85 3.24
C ARG A 16 14.68 -3.98 4.43
N ALA A 17 14.27 -4.56 5.54
CA ALA A 17 13.99 -3.83 6.77
C ALA A 17 15.22 -3.05 7.27
N ALA A 18 16.41 -3.66 7.26
CA ALA A 18 17.65 -2.99 7.65
C ALA A 18 18.01 -1.81 6.72
N SER A 19 17.71 -1.91 5.42
CA SER A 19 17.96 -0.83 4.46
C SER A 19 17.10 0.42 4.71
N ALA A 20 15.98 0.28 5.41
CA ALA A 20 15.05 1.35 5.78
C ALA A 20 14.95 1.50 7.31
N ILE A 21 16.07 1.33 8.02
CA ILE A 21 16.07 1.28 9.50
C ILE A 21 15.50 2.54 10.16
N SER A 22 15.58 3.70 9.51
CA SER A 22 14.94 4.93 9.98
C SER A 22 13.42 4.79 10.03
N VAL A 23 12.80 4.34 8.93
CA VAL A 23 11.35 4.12 8.84
C VAL A 23 10.91 3.05 9.83
N MET A 24 11.66 1.95 9.94
CA MET A 24 11.39 0.89 10.93
C MET A 24 11.41 1.40 12.38
N ARG A 25 12.31 2.34 12.71
CA ARG A 25 12.34 2.98 14.03
C ARG A 25 11.11 3.87 14.25
N ASP A 26 10.67 4.58 13.23
CA ASP A 26 9.50 5.45 13.33
C ASP A 26 8.22 4.61 13.47
N GLN A 27 8.05 3.53 12.72
CA GLN A 27 6.98 2.54 12.90
C GLN A 27 6.97 1.94 14.31
N LYS A 28 8.16 1.67 14.88
CA LYS A 28 8.28 1.23 16.27
C LYS A 28 7.80 2.30 17.26
N ILE A 29 8.16 3.57 17.03
CA ILE A 29 7.71 4.70 17.85
C ILE A 29 6.18 4.87 17.76
N ALA A 30 5.61 4.65 16.57
CA ALA A 30 4.16 4.65 16.35
C ALA A 30 3.44 3.41 16.91
N GLY A 31 4.16 2.47 17.51
CA GLY A 31 3.58 1.36 18.27
C GLY A 31 3.22 0.12 17.43
N LEU A 32 3.82 -0.07 16.25
CA LEU A 32 3.52 -1.20 15.35
C LEU A 32 4.32 -2.50 15.63
N PHE A 33 5.38 -2.44 16.44
CA PHE A 33 6.25 -3.59 16.74
C PHE A 33 5.84 -4.56 17.89
N PRO A 34 4.88 -4.26 18.80
CA PRO A 34 4.47 -5.23 19.83
C PRO A 34 3.87 -6.51 19.22
N LYS A 35 4.64 -7.60 19.20
CA LYS A 35 4.23 -8.88 18.58
C LYS A 35 2.96 -9.49 19.19
N ASN A 36 2.72 -9.26 20.49
CA ASN A 36 1.59 -9.84 21.20
C ASN A 36 0.26 -9.13 20.92
N GLU A 37 0.29 -7.98 20.24
CA GLU A 37 -0.89 -7.14 19.97
C GLU A 37 -1.33 -7.21 18.50
N GLY A 38 -0.65 -8.02 17.68
CA GLY A 38 -1.02 -8.27 16.29
C GLY A 38 -0.44 -7.26 15.28
N TRP A 39 -0.06 -6.06 15.69
CA TRP A 39 0.33 -4.94 14.81
C TRP A 39 1.55 -5.15 13.90
N ARG A 40 2.35 -6.17 14.17
CA ARG A 40 3.50 -6.53 13.33
C ARG A 40 3.07 -6.88 11.90
N ASN A 41 1.85 -7.34 11.70
CA ASN A 41 1.30 -7.64 10.38
C ASN A 41 1.23 -6.40 9.47
N VAL A 42 1.09 -5.18 10.03
CA VAL A 42 1.11 -3.92 9.27
C VAL A 42 2.50 -3.69 8.70
N VAL A 43 3.54 -3.86 9.52
CA VAL A 43 4.94 -3.73 9.06
C VAL A 43 5.29 -4.79 8.01
N GLU A 44 4.80 -6.01 8.17
CA GLU A 44 5.00 -7.09 7.20
C GLU A 44 4.26 -6.85 5.87
N HIS A 45 3.08 -6.22 5.93
CA HIS A 45 2.33 -5.73 4.78
C HIS A 45 3.11 -4.63 4.04
N GLU A 46 3.48 -3.56 4.72
CA GLU A 46 4.24 -2.44 4.15
C GLU A 46 5.60 -2.88 3.56
N LEU A 47 6.25 -3.89 4.12
CA LEU A 47 7.48 -4.46 3.56
C LEU A 47 7.26 -5.11 2.19
N VAL A 48 6.16 -5.84 2.01
CA VAL A 48 5.82 -6.46 0.73
C VAL A 48 5.49 -5.39 -0.30
N GLU A 49 4.74 -4.37 0.09
CA GLU A 49 4.40 -3.25 -0.78
C GLU A 49 5.62 -2.44 -1.20
N SER A 50 6.53 -2.17 -0.27
CA SER A 50 7.80 -1.51 -0.58
C SER A 50 8.57 -2.25 -1.67
N GLU A 51 8.60 -3.58 -1.65
CA GLU A 51 9.22 -4.33 -2.73
C GLU A 51 8.39 -4.31 -4.02
N ALA A 52 7.07 -4.39 -3.92
CA ALA A 52 6.16 -4.40 -5.05
C ALA A 52 6.17 -3.08 -5.83
N VAL A 53 6.18 -1.93 -5.14
CA VAL A 53 6.30 -0.61 -5.78
C VAL A 53 7.66 -0.44 -6.46
N ASP A 54 8.74 -1.00 -5.91
CA ASP A 54 10.07 -0.97 -6.53
C ASP A 54 10.13 -1.84 -7.79
N VAL A 55 9.52 -3.02 -7.76
CA VAL A 55 9.41 -3.92 -8.92
C VAL A 55 8.57 -3.26 -10.01
N LEU A 56 7.36 -2.81 -9.69
CA LEU A 56 6.46 -2.22 -10.67
C LEU A 56 7.01 -0.89 -11.21
N GLY A 57 7.59 -0.06 -10.36
CA GLY A 57 8.28 1.16 -10.76
C GLY A 57 9.44 0.90 -11.71
N GLU A 58 10.23 -0.16 -11.47
CA GLU A 58 11.32 -0.56 -12.38
C GLU A 58 10.79 -1.00 -13.74
N MET A 59 9.75 -1.82 -13.74
CA MET A 59 9.10 -2.29 -14.97
C MET A 59 8.54 -1.15 -15.80
N LEU A 60 7.99 -0.12 -15.15
CA LEU A 60 7.42 1.07 -15.78
C LEU A 60 8.46 2.18 -16.06
N GLY A 61 9.74 1.92 -15.80
CA GLY A 61 10.84 2.83 -16.15
C GLY A 61 11.07 4.01 -15.22
N LEU A 62 10.59 3.96 -13.96
CA LEU A 62 10.93 4.97 -12.96
C LEU A 62 12.43 5.00 -12.66
N SER A 63 12.95 6.19 -12.37
CA SER A 63 14.35 6.35 -11.99
C SER A 63 14.64 5.67 -10.65
N VAL A 64 15.92 5.36 -10.38
CA VAL A 64 16.32 4.78 -9.09
C VAL A 64 15.96 5.70 -7.91
N ALA A 65 15.99 7.03 -8.12
CA ALA A 65 15.61 8.01 -7.11
C ALA A 65 14.09 7.93 -6.82
N ASP A 66 13.26 8.00 -7.86
CA ASP A 66 11.79 7.93 -7.69
C ASP A 66 11.36 6.61 -7.03
N ARG A 67 11.99 5.50 -7.44
CA ARG A 67 11.75 4.19 -6.80
C ARG A 67 12.17 4.19 -5.33
N SER A 68 13.27 4.84 -4.98
CA SER A 68 13.70 4.94 -3.59
C SER A 68 12.68 5.69 -2.75
N ASP A 69 12.16 6.82 -3.23
CA ASP A 69 11.17 7.62 -2.52
C ASP A 69 9.84 6.86 -2.39
N LEU A 70 9.42 6.19 -3.45
CA LEU A 70 8.21 5.37 -3.46
C LEU A 70 8.30 4.20 -2.47
N ARG A 71 9.47 3.55 -2.37
CA ARG A 71 9.72 2.50 -1.37
C ARG A 71 9.60 3.01 0.07
N ILE A 72 10.07 4.23 0.33
CA ILE A 72 9.99 4.85 1.66
C ILE A 72 8.53 5.21 1.95
N ALA A 73 7.81 5.77 0.97
CA ALA A 73 6.39 6.07 1.10
C ALA A 73 5.58 4.81 1.43
N ALA A 74 5.79 3.71 0.70
CA ALA A 74 5.13 2.43 0.97
C ALA A 74 5.39 1.90 2.39
N LEU A 75 6.61 2.09 2.92
CA LEU A 75 6.95 1.70 4.29
C LEU A 75 6.37 2.61 5.38
N ALA A 76 5.85 3.77 5.02
CA ALA A 76 5.41 4.78 5.99
C ALA A 76 3.91 5.08 5.88
N HIS A 77 3.21 4.51 4.89
CA HIS A 77 1.85 4.94 4.55
C HIS A 77 0.83 4.55 5.61
N ASP A 78 1.08 3.46 6.33
CA ASP A 78 0.20 2.88 7.33
C ASP A 78 0.80 3.01 8.75
N ILE A 79 1.78 3.90 8.90
CA ILE A 79 2.50 4.11 10.17
C ILE A 79 1.56 4.45 11.33
N PHE A 80 0.41 5.08 11.06
CA PHE A 80 -0.61 5.41 12.06
C PHE A 80 -1.83 4.47 12.06
N LYS A 81 -1.80 3.35 11.33
CA LYS A 81 -2.92 2.39 11.26
C LYS A 81 -3.41 1.93 12.64
N ARG A 82 -2.50 1.77 13.61
CA ARG A 82 -2.88 1.45 14.98
C ARG A 82 -3.78 2.54 15.60
N LYS A 83 -3.34 3.79 15.52
CA LYS A 83 -4.06 4.94 16.08
C LYS A 83 -5.40 5.15 15.37
N GLU A 84 -5.42 4.96 14.06
CA GLU A 84 -6.62 4.96 13.22
C GLU A 84 -7.65 3.94 13.74
N ILE A 85 -7.27 2.67 13.89
CA ILE A 85 -8.19 1.60 14.31
C ILE A 85 -8.60 1.72 15.77
N GLU A 86 -7.67 2.05 16.68
CA GLU A 86 -7.98 2.25 18.10
C GLU A 86 -8.89 3.49 18.28
N GLY A 87 -8.58 4.60 17.61
CA GLY A 87 -9.41 5.81 17.62
C GLY A 87 -10.80 5.58 17.03
N ALA A 88 -10.89 4.88 15.90
CA ALA A 88 -12.18 4.56 15.28
C ALA A 88 -13.07 3.68 16.16
N ARG A 89 -12.49 2.79 16.97
CA ARG A 89 -13.23 1.98 17.95
C ARG A 89 -13.79 2.81 19.11
N GLU A 90 -13.05 3.83 19.54
CA GLU A 90 -13.43 4.65 20.70
C GLU A 90 -14.40 5.79 20.34
N LYS A 91 -14.18 6.42 19.19
CA LYS A 91 -14.84 7.69 18.82
C LYS A 91 -15.56 7.63 17.48
N GLY A 92 -15.50 6.50 16.80
CA GLY A 92 -16.11 6.29 15.50
C GLY A 92 -15.22 6.73 14.33
N SER A 93 -15.75 6.52 13.14
CA SER A 93 -15.09 6.72 11.85
C SER A 93 -14.48 8.10 11.57
N GLU A 94 -14.91 9.15 12.26
CA GLU A 94 -14.33 10.50 12.03
C GLU A 94 -12.84 10.54 12.38
N GLU A 95 -12.37 9.60 13.20
CA GLU A 95 -10.94 9.45 13.52
C GLU A 95 -10.10 8.91 12.36
N PHE A 96 -10.72 8.38 11.28
CA PHE A 96 -9.97 8.05 10.06
C PHE A 96 -9.29 9.31 9.49
N ASP A 97 -10.06 10.39 9.31
CA ASP A 97 -9.57 11.65 8.74
C ASP A 97 -8.54 12.35 9.64
N ASN A 98 -8.77 12.34 10.96
CA ASN A 98 -7.84 12.92 11.92
C ASN A 98 -6.48 12.21 11.89
N SER A 99 -6.50 10.87 11.81
CA SER A 99 -5.27 10.08 11.81
C SER A 99 -4.34 10.39 10.63
N VAL A 100 -4.91 10.71 9.45
CA VAL A 100 -4.14 11.13 8.26
C VAL A 100 -3.43 12.47 8.48
N SER A 101 -4.13 13.45 9.08
CA SER A 101 -3.53 14.76 9.38
C SER A 101 -2.36 14.62 10.36
N GLU A 102 -2.57 13.85 11.43
CA GLU A 102 -1.54 13.62 12.44
C GLU A 102 -0.37 12.79 11.91
N GLN A 103 -0.62 11.81 11.03
CA GLN A 103 0.44 11.07 10.34
C GLN A 103 1.33 12.01 9.54
N SER A 104 0.72 12.93 8.80
CA SER A 104 1.45 13.90 7.96
C SER A 104 2.32 14.82 8.82
N GLU A 105 1.77 15.34 9.92
CA GLU A 105 2.55 16.13 10.89
C GLU A 105 3.69 15.32 11.50
N PHE A 106 3.44 14.07 11.89
CA PHE A 106 4.45 13.17 12.41
C PHE A 106 5.59 12.97 11.40
N LEU A 107 5.28 12.68 10.14
CA LEU A 107 6.29 12.50 9.09
C LEU A 107 7.09 13.79 8.84
N ARG A 108 6.45 14.97 8.84
CA ARG A 108 7.17 16.26 8.76
C ARG A 108 8.11 16.46 9.94
N LEU A 109 7.67 16.16 11.16
CA LEU A 109 8.49 16.25 12.37
C LEU A 109 9.70 15.29 12.35
N LYS A 110 9.56 14.15 11.65
CA LYS A 110 10.64 13.20 11.41
C LYS A 110 11.57 13.59 10.26
N GLY A 111 11.26 14.66 9.54
CA GLY A 111 12.07 15.18 8.46
C GLY A 111 11.89 14.43 7.13
N TYR A 112 10.74 13.77 6.92
CA TYR A 112 10.43 13.21 5.61
C TYR A 112 10.17 14.35 4.60
N PRO A 113 10.68 14.22 3.36
CA PRO A 113 10.35 15.15 2.28
C PRO A 113 8.85 15.18 1.99
N GLU A 114 8.31 16.34 1.59
CA GLU A 114 6.87 16.51 1.37
C GLU A 114 6.37 15.64 0.22
N GLU A 115 7.19 15.39 -0.80
CA GLU A 115 6.89 14.47 -1.90
C GLU A 115 6.62 13.05 -1.42
N ILE A 116 7.36 12.56 -0.42
CA ILE A 116 7.12 11.23 0.18
C ILE A 116 5.82 11.27 0.99
N ILE A 117 5.57 12.34 1.74
CA ILE A 117 4.34 12.49 2.52
C ILE A 117 3.11 12.49 1.60
N ILE A 118 3.16 13.19 0.47
CA ILE A 118 2.10 13.17 -0.54
C ILE A 118 1.86 11.75 -1.06
N LEU A 119 2.91 10.97 -1.31
CA LEU A 119 2.77 9.58 -1.75
C LEU A 119 2.12 8.70 -0.66
N THR A 120 2.41 8.91 0.63
CA THR A 120 1.74 8.18 1.72
C THR A 120 0.23 8.41 1.76
N GLN A 121 -0.24 9.52 1.20
CA GLN A 121 -1.66 9.89 1.11
C GLN A 121 -2.31 9.48 -0.22
N ALA A 122 -1.57 8.84 -1.13
CA ALA A 122 -2.10 8.39 -2.42
C ALA A 122 -2.89 7.08 -2.33
N VAL A 123 -3.19 6.59 -1.12
CA VAL A 123 -3.84 5.30 -0.85
C VAL A 123 -5.09 5.47 0.01
N GLY A 124 -5.91 4.41 0.07
CA GLY A 124 -7.14 4.39 0.86
C GLY A 124 -8.21 5.37 0.37
N HIS A 125 -9.32 5.39 1.12
CA HIS A 125 -10.55 6.11 0.73
C HIS A 125 -10.39 7.62 0.58
N MET A 126 -9.44 8.23 1.30
CA MET A 126 -9.18 9.68 1.23
C MET A 126 -8.59 10.11 -0.12
N ALA A 127 -7.92 9.20 -0.82
CA ALA A 127 -7.33 9.49 -2.12
C ALA A 127 -8.39 9.51 -3.25
N PHE A 128 -9.55 8.85 -3.08
CA PHE A 128 -10.49 8.61 -4.18
C PHE A 128 -10.97 9.89 -4.88
N ASN A 129 -11.27 10.95 -4.13
CA ASN A 129 -11.70 12.22 -4.74
C ASN A 129 -10.63 12.81 -5.67
N ARG A 130 -9.36 12.70 -5.29
CA ARG A 130 -8.24 13.15 -6.12
C ARG A 130 -8.10 12.26 -7.36
N PHE A 131 -8.25 10.94 -7.21
CA PHE A 131 -8.22 10.02 -8.34
C PHE A 131 -9.38 10.20 -9.31
N ILE A 132 -10.58 10.57 -8.83
CA ILE A 132 -11.75 10.84 -9.66
C ILE A 132 -11.57 12.17 -10.41
N ASN A 133 -11.20 13.23 -9.72
CA ASN A 133 -11.19 14.58 -10.29
C ASN A 133 -9.92 14.89 -11.09
N ASP A 134 -8.79 14.33 -10.69
CA ASP A 134 -7.46 14.76 -11.13
C ASP A 134 -6.65 13.62 -11.77
N TYR A 135 -7.30 12.52 -12.16
CA TYR A 135 -6.65 11.28 -12.64
C TYR A 135 -5.47 11.48 -13.60
N HIS A 136 -5.64 12.37 -14.58
CA HIS A 136 -4.65 12.61 -15.64
C HIS A 136 -3.46 13.47 -15.19
N SER A 137 -3.60 14.19 -14.08
CA SER A 137 -2.50 14.97 -13.48
C SER A 137 -1.73 14.22 -12.41
N LEU A 138 -2.18 13.03 -12.01
CA LEU A 138 -1.47 12.19 -11.05
C LEU A 138 -0.14 11.73 -11.63
N SER A 139 0.90 11.77 -10.80
CA SER A 139 2.18 11.18 -11.14
C SER A 139 2.08 9.65 -11.26
N LEU A 140 3.01 9.07 -11.99
CA LEU A 140 3.12 7.61 -12.09
C LEU A 140 3.31 6.95 -10.71
N SER A 141 4.11 7.59 -9.84
CA SER A 141 4.37 7.12 -8.48
C SER A 141 3.11 7.05 -7.62
N GLU A 142 2.21 8.04 -7.72
CA GLU A 142 0.92 8.02 -7.00
C GLU A 142 0.04 6.86 -7.47
N LYS A 143 -0.04 6.65 -8.79
CA LYS A 143 -0.82 5.53 -9.35
C LYS A 143 -0.26 4.18 -8.93
N ILE A 144 1.07 4.02 -8.92
CA ILE A 144 1.73 2.79 -8.47
C ILE A 144 1.42 2.55 -6.98
N MET A 145 1.57 3.58 -6.16
CA MET A 145 1.32 3.48 -4.72
C MET A 145 -0.12 3.03 -4.44
N HIS A 146 -1.10 3.68 -5.07
CA HIS A 146 -2.52 3.33 -4.95
C HIS A 146 -2.81 1.90 -5.38
N TYR A 147 -2.34 1.53 -6.57
CA TYR A 147 -2.61 0.21 -7.13
C TYR A 147 -2.00 -0.91 -6.31
N ILE A 148 -0.76 -0.74 -5.80
CA ILE A 148 -0.10 -1.76 -4.99
C ILE A 148 -0.85 -2.02 -3.67
N ASP A 149 -1.33 -0.99 -2.96
CA ASP A 149 -2.16 -1.17 -1.76
C ASP A 149 -3.46 -1.94 -2.08
N ASP A 150 -4.11 -1.56 -3.19
CA ASP A 150 -5.36 -2.16 -3.66
C ASP A 150 -5.23 -3.60 -4.17
N ILE A 151 -4.01 -4.10 -4.35
CA ILE A 151 -3.75 -5.51 -4.66
C ILE A 151 -3.03 -6.23 -3.53
N THR A 152 -2.74 -5.58 -2.41
CA THR A 152 -2.06 -6.23 -1.29
C THR A 152 -3.07 -6.65 -0.22
N LEU A 153 -3.09 -7.94 0.08
CA LEU A 153 -3.91 -8.50 1.14
C LEU A 153 -3.00 -9.14 2.20
N ARG A 154 -2.91 -8.49 3.37
CA ARG A 154 -1.91 -8.82 4.40
C ARG A 154 -0.51 -8.68 3.80
N SER A 155 0.21 -9.78 3.60
CA SER A 155 1.58 -9.77 3.07
C SER A 155 1.66 -10.54 1.75
N ASP A 156 0.61 -10.50 0.94
CA ASP A 156 0.55 -11.17 -0.35
C ASP A 156 -0.14 -10.31 -1.42
N LEU A 157 0.33 -10.41 -2.67
CA LEU A 157 -0.22 -9.70 -3.82
C LEU A 157 -1.35 -10.51 -4.47
N VAL A 158 -2.59 -10.08 -4.32
CA VAL A 158 -3.77 -10.76 -4.86
C VAL A 158 -4.32 -10.03 -6.07
N THR A 159 -5.21 -10.66 -6.84
CA THR A 159 -6.01 -9.95 -7.85
C THR A 159 -6.88 -8.88 -7.19
N LEU A 160 -7.14 -7.77 -7.88
CA LEU A 160 -8.06 -6.72 -7.41
C LEU A 160 -9.42 -7.29 -6.99
N GLU A 161 -10.02 -8.18 -7.81
CA GLU A 161 -11.29 -8.84 -7.49
C GLU A 161 -11.25 -9.53 -6.12
N LYS A 162 -10.22 -10.34 -5.87
CA LYS A 162 -10.03 -11.02 -4.57
C LYS A 162 -9.88 -10.04 -3.41
N ARG A 163 -9.19 -8.90 -3.60
CA ARG A 163 -9.07 -7.86 -2.57
C ARG A 163 -10.42 -7.23 -2.26
N ILE A 164 -11.16 -6.83 -3.30
CA ILE A 164 -12.47 -6.18 -3.18
C ILE A 164 -13.49 -7.13 -2.53
N ASN A 165 -13.56 -8.40 -2.96
CA ASN A 165 -14.44 -9.39 -2.35
C ASN A 165 -14.13 -9.60 -0.86
N TYR A 166 -12.85 -9.66 -0.48
CA TYR A 166 -12.45 -9.73 0.92
C TYR A 166 -12.93 -8.52 1.74
N LEU A 167 -12.90 -7.33 1.16
CA LEU A 167 -13.38 -6.11 1.81
C LEU A 167 -14.90 -6.11 1.98
N ILE A 168 -15.64 -6.50 0.94
CA ILE A 168 -17.10 -6.60 0.94
C ILE A 168 -17.59 -7.65 1.95
N ASP A 169 -16.93 -8.80 2.01
CA ASP A 169 -17.33 -9.92 2.88
C ASP A 169 -17.00 -9.69 4.36
N ASN A 170 -16.19 -8.67 4.68
CA ASN A 170 -15.77 -8.39 6.04
C ASN A 170 -16.71 -7.35 6.71
N PRO A 171 -17.53 -7.77 7.71
CA PRO A 171 -18.52 -6.91 8.32
C PRO A 171 -17.96 -5.65 8.97
N ALA A 172 -16.68 -5.66 9.35
CA ALA A 172 -16.01 -4.50 9.94
C ALA A 172 -15.96 -3.29 8.99
N TYR A 173 -16.10 -3.51 7.68
CA TYR A 173 -16.05 -2.46 6.67
C TYR A 173 -17.43 -2.10 6.08
N ASN A 174 -18.52 -2.75 6.49
CA ASN A 174 -19.85 -2.51 5.90
C ASN A 174 -20.27 -1.04 6.00
N ASP A 175 -20.13 -0.44 7.18
CA ASP A 175 -20.49 0.96 7.42
C ASP A 175 -19.62 1.92 6.61
N LEU A 176 -18.32 1.61 6.48
CA LEU A 176 -17.40 2.38 5.65
C LEU A 176 -17.86 2.28 4.19
N ASN A 177 -18.04 1.07 3.67
CA ASN A 177 -18.42 0.81 2.29
C ASN A 177 -19.71 1.54 1.88
N GLU A 178 -20.76 1.44 2.68
CA GLU A 178 -22.08 2.03 2.40
C GLU A 178 -22.08 3.57 2.49
N ARG A 179 -21.15 4.19 3.21
CA ARG A 179 -21.01 5.67 3.19
C ARG A 179 -20.67 6.20 1.81
N GLY A 180 -19.97 5.41 1.00
CA GLY A 180 -19.65 5.77 -0.37
C GLY A 180 -20.88 6.21 -1.14
N ARG A 181 -22.05 5.58 -0.92
CA ARG A 181 -23.27 5.88 -1.68
C ARG A 181 -23.72 7.33 -1.57
N LYS A 182 -23.46 7.96 -0.43
CA LYS A 182 -23.80 9.38 -0.18
C LYS A 182 -22.81 10.33 -0.84
N ILE A 183 -21.59 9.88 -1.11
CA ILE A 183 -20.46 10.70 -1.58
C ILE A 183 -20.27 10.55 -3.09
N TYR A 184 -20.51 9.35 -3.64
CA TYR A 184 -20.15 8.95 -5.00
C TYR A 184 -21.37 8.55 -5.84
N ASP A 185 -22.39 9.42 -5.86
CA ASP A 185 -23.57 9.27 -6.72
C ASP A 185 -24.23 7.88 -6.67
N GLY A 186 -24.35 7.32 -5.48
CA GLY A 186 -24.99 6.01 -5.24
C GLY A 186 -24.05 4.80 -5.26
N LYS A 187 -22.78 4.96 -5.63
CA LYS A 187 -21.76 3.90 -5.59
C LYS A 187 -21.19 3.69 -4.19
N THR A 188 -20.91 2.46 -3.79
CA THR A 188 -20.18 2.19 -2.53
C THR A 188 -18.71 2.58 -2.65
N LEU A 189 -18.00 2.65 -1.52
CA LEU A 189 -16.55 2.93 -1.56
C LEU A 189 -15.78 1.86 -2.33
N PHE A 190 -16.12 0.59 -2.15
CA PHE A 190 -15.42 -0.50 -2.81
C PHE A 190 -15.75 -0.62 -4.31
N GLU A 191 -16.92 -0.15 -4.75
CA GLU A 191 -17.20 0.04 -6.18
C GLU A 191 -16.29 1.12 -6.77
N VAL A 192 -16.13 2.25 -6.09
CA VAL A 192 -15.24 3.35 -6.51
C VAL A 192 -13.77 2.91 -6.51
N GLN A 193 -13.34 2.20 -5.47
CA GLN A 193 -12.00 1.63 -5.36
C GLN A 193 -11.71 0.69 -6.54
N ALA A 194 -12.64 -0.23 -6.83
CA ALA A 194 -12.51 -1.16 -7.95
C ALA A 194 -12.37 -0.43 -9.29
N GLU A 195 -13.20 0.59 -9.54
CA GLU A 195 -13.14 1.36 -10.80
C GLU A 195 -11.82 2.12 -10.99
N ILE A 196 -11.32 2.77 -9.93
CA ILE A 196 -10.05 3.49 -9.96
C ILE A 196 -8.90 2.52 -10.23
N SER A 197 -8.84 1.44 -9.46
CA SER A 197 -7.74 0.48 -9.55
C SER A 197 -7.78 -0.39 -10.81
N GLU A 198 -8.96 -0.72 -11.33
CA GLU A 198 -9.09 -1.38 -12.64
C GLU A 198 -8.54 -0.49 -13.76
N LYS A 199 -8.85 0.81 -13.72
CA LYS A 199 -8.34 1.77 -14.70
C LYS A 199 -6.81 1.86 -14.65
N ILE A 200 -6.22 1.92 -13.45
CA ILE A 200 -4.77 1.94 -13.27
C ILE A 200 -4.14 0.61 -13.74
N GLN A 201 -4.75 -0.52 -13.38
CA GLN A 201 -4.28 -1.85 -13.77
C GLN A 201 -4.21 -2.02 -15.28
N ILE A 202 -5.25 -1.57 -16.01
CA ILE A 202 -5.27 -1.58 -17.47
C ILE A 202 -4.17 -0.69 -18.05
N GLU A 203 -4.00 0.53 -17.53
CA GLU A 203 -2.95 1.46 -17.95
C GLU A 203 -1.55 0.84 -17.81
N PHE A 204 -1.27 0.21 -16.66
CA PHE A 204 0.00 -0.46 -16.41
C PHE A 204 0.20 -1.70 -17.25
N ALA A 205 -0.82 -2.55 -17.41
CA ALA A 205 -0.74 -3.73 -18.26
C ALA A 205 -0.44 -3.35 -19.71
N GLN A 206 -1.09 -2.31 -20.24
CA GLN A 206 -0.81 -1.78 -21.58
C GLN A 206 0.62 -1.25 -21.70
N ALA A 207 1.11 -0.49 -20.72
CA ALA A 207 2.48 0.03 -20.72
C ALA A 207 3.55 -1.08 -20.68
N LEU A 208 3.19 -2.26 -20.17
CA LEU A 208 4.05 -3.41 -19.98
C LEU A 208 3.85 -4.53 -21.01
N ASP A 209 2.96 -4.32 -22.00
CA ASP A 209 2.60 -5.32 -23.01
C ASP A 209 2.10 -6.65 -22.38
N ILE A 210 1.26 -6.53 -21.35
CA ILE A 210 0.61 -7.66 -20.66
C ILE A 210 -0.83 -7.78 -21.18
N ASP A 211 -1.13 -8.89 -21.87
CA ASP A 211 -2.43 -9.14 -22.51
C ASP A 211 -3.60 -9.18 -21.52
N ASP A 212 -3.42 -9.81 -20.36
CA ASP A 212 -4.41 -9.91 -19.30
C ASP A 212 -4.03 -9.02 -18.11
N PRO A 213 -4.68 -7.85 -17.93
CA PRO A 213 -4.40 -6.98 -16.80
C PRO A 213 -4.53 -7.66 -15.43
N ALA A 214 -5.41 -8.66 -15.28
CA ALA A 214 -5.60 -9.37 -14.02
C ALA A 214 -4.38 -10.25 -13.64
N ALA A 215 -3.48 -10.52 -14.59
CA ALA A 215 -2.23 -11.22 -14.34
C ALA A 215 -1.14 -10.33 -13.73
N LEU A 216 -1.28 -9.00 -13.77
CA LEU A 216 -0.25 -8.06 -13.31
C LEU A 216 0.23 -8.31 -11.86
N PRO A 217 -0.65 -8.55 -10.85
CA PRO A 217 -0.21 -8.90 -9.49
C PRO A 217 0.69 -10.14 -9.44
N LEU A 218 0.39 -11.17 -10.26
CA LEU A 218 1.20 -12.38 -10.34
C LEU A 218 2.57 -12.10 -10.97
N VAL A 219 2.62 -11.32 -12.05
CA VAL A 219 3.87 -10.92 -12.71
C VAL A 219 4.77 -10.17 -11.72
N ILE A 220 4.21 -9.25 -10.92
CA ILE A 220 4.96 -8.53 -9.88
C ILE A 220 5.48 -9.52 -8.82
N ARG A 221 4.63 -10.44 -8.33
CA ARG A 221 5.03 -11.46 -7.36
C ARG A 221 6.19 -12.31 -7.87
N GLU A 222 6.12 -12.78 -9.11
CA GLU A 222 7.19 -13.59 -9.72
C GLU A 222 8.53 -12.83 -9.79
N LYS A 223 8.50 -11.54 -10.07
CA LYS A 223 9.70 -10.67 -10.05
C LYS A 223 10.27 -10.52 -8.64
N ILE A 224 9.43 -10.36 -7.63
CA ILE A 224 9.87 -10.35 -6.22
C ILE A 224 10.54 -11.68 -5.86
N GLU A 225 9.94 -12.81 -6.24
CA GLU A 225 10.53 -14.13 -5.99
C GLU A 225 11.87 -14.33 -6.69
N GLN A 226 12.03 -13.79 -7.91
CA GLN A 226 13.31 -13.77 -8.61
C GLN A 226 14.37 -12.96 -7.84
N ARG A 227 14.01 -11.78 -7.32
CA ARG A 227 14.91 -10.95 -6.49
C ARG A 227 15.31 -11.66 -5.20
N ILE A 228 14.38 -12.37 -4.55
CA ILE A 228 14.68 -13.19 -3.35
C ILE A 228 15.71 -14.28 -3.69
N LYS A 229 15.47 -15.05 -4.76
CA LYS A 229 16.39 -16.13 -5.18
C LYS A 229 17.79 -15.62 -5.53
N ASN A 230 17.88 -14.41 -6.11
CA ASN A 230 19.14 -13.80 -6.53
C ASN A 230 19.86 -13.02 -5.41
N SER A 231 19.25 -12.89 -4.23
CA SER A 231 19.81 -12.15 -3.09
C SER A 231 20.71 -12.98 -2.16
N SER A 232 20.90 -14.26 -2.51
CA SER A 232 21.67 -15.25 -1.76
C SER A 232 23.16 -15.22 -2.08
#